data_AF-A0A6A8LD31-F1
#
_entry.id   AF-A0A6A8LD31-F1
#
_cell.length_a   1.000
_cell.length_b   1.000
_cell.length_c   1.000
_cell.angle_alpha   90.00
_cell.angle_beta   90.00
_cell.angle_gamma   90.00
#
_symmetry.space_group_name_H-M   'P 1'
#
loop_
_entity.id
_entity.type
_entity.pdbx_description
1 polymer ?
#
loop_
_entity_poly.entity_id
_entity_poly.type
_entity_poly.pdbx_seq_one_letter_code
_entity_poly.pdbx_strand_id
1 'polypeptide(L)'
;MIQKKVLAGIGALGAASMLLAGCGGKDPVESLHDSMEKAVQAEKPFQKEQKTLEKLEKKEHKLYDSAVKLNMDDYKKIVTLSDQALSNANQRKKHLKAEKDSIDDSKKAFESAKKTSQEIKDKKVKEKAGHAVALMEKRYASYDLLYKKYEKAISLDQDLYKLIKDKKLTLSQLEEQIGKVNSVYEKVHKQADEFNQFTKDYNKEKELLFRE
;
A
#
# COMPACT_ATOMS: atom_id res chain seq x y z
N MET A 1 -18.97 75.73 28.98
CA MET A 1 -20.04 75.73 30.00
C MET A 1 -20.56 74.31 30.11
N ILE A 2 -20.02 73.50 31.04
CA ILE A 2 -20.72 72.83 32.17
C ILE A 2 -22.11 72.29 31.73
N GLN A 3 -22.45 70.99 31.78
CA GLN A 3 -22.52 70.15 32.98
C GLN A 3 -22.63 68.64 32.70
N LYS A 4 -22.04 67.88 33.62
CA LYS A 4 -22.35 66.49 34.00
C LYS A 4 -23.85 66.33 34.35
N LYS A 5 -24.41 65.13 34.14
CA LYS A 5 -24.86 64.23 35.23
C LYS A 5 -25.42 62.91 34.68
N VAL A 6 -24.89 61.84 35.26
CA VAL A 6 -25.44 60.48 35.26
C VAL A 6 -26.61 60.44 36.24
N LEU A 7 -27.68 59.70 35.93
CA LEU A 7 -28.37 58.88 36.94
C LEU A 7 -29.09 57.70 36.27
N ALA A 8 -29.07 56.58 37.00
CA ALA A 8 -29.45 55.24 36.59
C ALA A 8 -30.96 55.01 36.47
N GLY A 9 -31.33 54.01 35.67
CA GLY A 9 -32.66 53.40 35.65
C GLY A 9 -32.57 51.98 35.08
N ILE A 10 -32.65 50.99 35.97
CA ILE A 10 -32.66 49.55 35.65
C ILE A 10 -34.04 49.17 35.14
N GLY A 11 -34.09 48.58 33.94
CA GLY A 11 -35.27 47.92 33.38
C GLY A 11 -34.83 46.71 32.58
N ALA A 12 -35.13 45.52 33.09
CA ALA A 12 -34.63 44.23 32.62
C ALA A 12 -35.11 43.90 31.19
N LEU A 13 -34.19 43.94 30.24
CA LEU A 13 -34.31 43.29 28.94
C LEU A 13 -33.99 41.81 29.10
N GLY A 14 -35.02 40.98 29.22
CA GLY A 14 -34.92 39.53 29.04
C GLY A 14 -34.68 39.20 27.57
N ALA A 15 -33.47 39.46 27.07
CA ALA A 15 -33.01 38.95 25.80
C ALA A 15 -32.60 37.48 26.01
N ALA A 16 -33.35 36.57 25.39
CA ALA A 16 -32.99 35.18 25.26
C ALA A 16 -31.67 35.07 24.47
N SER A 17 -30.55 35.01 25.18
CA SER A 17 -29.26 34.67 24.61
C SER A 17 -29.33 33.21 24.16
N MET A 18 -29.47 33.01 22.84
CA MET A 18 -29.29 31.73 22.19
C MET A 18 -27.89 31.21 22.56
N LEU A 19 -27.84 30.18 23.40
CA LEU A 19 -26.65 29.40 23.63
C LEU A 19 -26.37 28.54 22.38
N LEU A 20 -25.77 29.15 21.36
CA LEU A 20 -25.03 28.41 20.34
C LEU A 20 -23.57 28.30 20.77
N ALA A 21 -23.34 27.66 21.91
CA ALA A 21 -22.05 27.05 22.20
C ALA A 21 -21.96 25.75 21.39
N GLY A 22 -21.67 25.88 20.09
CA GLY A 22 -21.17 24.76 19.30
C GLY A 22 -19.79 24.39 19.82
N CYS A 23 -19.73 23.47 20.78
CA CYS A 23 -18.48 22.96 21.34
C CYS A 23 -17.61 22.27 20.27
N GLY A 24 -16.64 23.01 19.70
CA GLY A 24 -15.20 22.77 19.92
C GLY A 24 -14.53 21.46 19.47
N GLY A 25 -14.93 20.85 18.35
CA GLY A 25 -14.19 19.73 17.73
C GLY A 25 -14.12 19.86 16.22
N LYS A 26 -13.03 19.38 15.58
CA LYS A 26 -12.91 19.30 14.12
C LYS A 26 -14.05 18.43 13.58
N ASP A 27 -14.63 18.84 12.46
CA ASP A 27 -15.74 18.09 11.84
C ASP A 27 -15.30 16.62 11.56
N PRO A 28 -16.15 15.61 11.84
CA PRO A 28 -15.78 14.21 11.60
C PRO A 28 -15.46 13.89 10.13
N VAL A 29 -16.11 14.55 9.17
CA VAL A 29 -15.82 14.34 7.73
C VAL A 29 -14.45 14.93 7.39
N GLU A 30 -14.14 16.12 7.92
CA GLU A 30 -12.82 16.73 7.76
C GLU A 30 -11.71 15.89 8.43
N SER A 31 -11.98 15.35 9.61
CA SER A 31 -11.05 14.46 10.33
C SER A 31 -10.83 13.14 9.59
N LEU A 32 -11.88 12.59 8.97
CA LEU A 32 -11.79 11.41 8.12
C LEU A 32 -10.90 11.68 6.90
N HIS A 33 -11.09 12.81 6.24
CA HIS A 33 -10.27 13.23 5.10
C HIS A 33 -8.79 13.32 5.49
N ASP A 34 -8.46 14.00 6.59
CA ASP A 34 -7.08 14.10 7.10
C ASP A 34 -6.45 12.72 7.35
N SER A 35 -7.20 11.79 7.94
CA SER A 35 -6.72 10.44 8.21
C SER A 35 -6.47 9.65 6.93
N MET A 36 -7.34 9.79 5.93
CA MET A 36 -7.16 9.19 4.61
C MET A 36 -5.91 9.74 3.90
N GLU A 37 -5.69 11.05 3.98
CA GLU A 37 -4.51 11.68 3.37
C GLU A 37 -3.22 11.30 4.10
N LYS A 38 -3.23 11.21 5.44
CA LYS A 38 -2.08 10.71 6.21
C LYS A 38 -1.67 9.29 5.80
N ALA A 39 -2.66 8.40 5.58
CA ALA A 39 -2.40 7.06 5.08
C ALA A 39 -1.74 7.11 3.69
N VAL A 40 -2.28 7.91 2.75
CA VAL A 40 -1.67 8.11 1.42
C VAL A 40 -0.24 8.64 1.51
N GLN A 41 0.05 9.58 2.42
CA GLN A 41 1.40 10.08 2.62
C GLN A 41 2.37 8.98 3.09
N ALA A 42 1.91 8.06 3.96
CA ALA A 42 2.70 6.92 4.43
C ALA A 42 3.00 5.89 3.32
N GLU A 43 2.26 5.91 2.21
CA GLU A 43 2.49 5.05 1.04
C GLU A 43 3.45 5.65 -0.01
N LYS A 44 3.99 6.85 0.20
CA LYS A 44 5.01 7.42 -0.70
C LYS A 44 6.22 6.49 -0.91
N PRO A 45 6.77 5.83 0.12
CA PRO A 45 7.83 4.84 -0.08
C PRO A 45 7.35 3.65 -0.91
N PHE A 46 6.14 3.11 -0.68
CA PHE A 46 5.56 2.04 -1.53
C PHE A 46 5.66 2.38 -3.02
N GLN A 47 5.24 3.59 -3.44
CA GLN A 47 5.32 4.00 -4.85
C GLN A 47 6.76 4.09 -5.39
N LYS A 48 7.71 4.47 -4.54
CA LYS A 48 9.14 4.54 -4.90
C LYS A 48 9.76 3.15 -5.01
N GLU A 49 9.43 2.26 -4.08
CA GLU A 49 9.94 0.90 -4.05
C GLU A 49 9.41 0.09 -5.23
N GLN A 50 8.13 0.23 -5.60
CA GLN A 50 7.55 -0.37 -6.82
C GLN A 50 8.36 -0.05 -8.08
N LYS A 51 8.73 1.22 -8.30
CA LYS A 51 9.59 1.63 -9.43
C LYS A 51 10.99 1.01 -9.39
N THR A 52 11.49 0.72 -8.20
CA THR A 52 12.81 0.10 -8.01
C THR A 52 12.73 -1.40 -8.25
N LEU A 53 11.69 -2.05 -7.74
CA LEU A 53 11.38 -3.47 -7.97
C LEU A 53 11.19 -3.75 -9.46
N GLU A 54 10.42 -2.94 -10.19
CA GLU A 54 10.22 -3.10 -11.64
C GLU A 54 11.56 -3.06 -12.41
N LYS A 55 12.49 -2.18 -12.02
CA LYS A 55 13.83 -2.13 -12.64
C LYS A 55 14.66 -3.37 -12.32
N LEU A 56 14.56 -3.87 -11.09
CA LEU A 56 15.25 -5.09 -10.67
C LEU A 56 14.69 -6.32 -11.37
N GLU A 57 13.37 -6.43 -11.54
CA GLU A 57 12.70 -7.48 -12.32
C GLU A 57 13.16 -7.47 -13.77
N LYS A 58 13.16 -6.30 -14.43
CA LYS A 58 13.68 -6.17 -15.81
C LYS A 58 15.15 -6.58 -15.91
N LYS A 59 15.96 -6.29 -14.89
CA LYS A 59 17.36 -6.72 -14.85
C LYS A 59 17.48 -8.22 -14.65
N GLU A 60 16.65 -8.80 -13.79
CA GLU A 60 16.62 -10.23 -13.52
C GLU A 60 16.21 -11.03 -14.76
N HIS A 61 15.15 -10.62 -15.46
CA HIS A 61 14.75 -11.24 -16.73
C HIS A 61 15.90 -11.27 -17.76
N LYS A 62 16.67 -10.18 -17.88
CA LYS A 62 17.84 -10.16 -18.77
C LYS A 62 18.94 -11.15 -18.36
N LEU A 63 19.14 -11.33 -17.05
CA LEU A 63 20.11 -12.30 -16.52
C LEU A 63 19.65 -13.73 -16.81
N TYR A 64 18.36 -14.01 -16.58
CA TYR A 64 17.73 -15.29 -16.92
C TYR A 64 17.88 -15.61 -18.41
N ASP A 65 17.43 -14.69 -19.29
CA ASP A 65 17.48 -14.84 -20.75
C ASP A 65 18.90 -15.06 -21.27
N SER A 66 19.90 -14.50 -20.58
CA SER A 66 21.31 -14.68 -20.92
C SER A 66 21.82 -16.05 -20.46
N ALA A 67 21.40 -16.51 -19.28
CA ALA A 67 21.85 -17.77 -18.70
C ALA A 67 21.28 -18.99 -19.46
N VAL A 68 20.00 -18.96 -19.85
CA VAL A 68 19.34 -20.08 -20.55
C VAL A 68 19.85 -20.33 -21.98
N LYS A 69 20.64 -19.41 -22.54
CA LYS A 69 21.28 -19.56 -23.87
C LYS A 69 22.65 -20.24 -23.80
N LEU A 70 23.18 -20.48 -22.60
CA LEU A 70 24.51 -21.03 -22.40
C LEU A 70 24.44 -22.56 -22.23
N ASN A 71 25.57 -23.21 -22.46
CA ASN A 71 25.76 -24.65 -22.23
C ASN A 71 26.91 -24.89 -21.24
N MET A 72 27.26 -26.16 -21.01
CA MET A 72 28.30 -26.52 -20.03
C MET A 72 29.71 -26.05 -20.39
N ASP A 73 30.00 -25.76 -21.65
CA ASP A 73 31.28 -25.18 -22.06
C ASP A 73 31.43 -23.75 -21.50
N ASP A 74 30.30 -23.06 -21.31
CA ASP A 74 30.19 -21.72 -20.72
C ASP A 74 29.96 -21.73 -19.19
N TYR A 75 30.26 -22.83 -18.49
CA TYR A 75 29.94 -22.99 -17.06
C TYR A 75 30.38 -21.80 -16.18
N LYS A 76 31.57 -21.24 -16.40
CA LYS A 76 32.05 -20.07 -15.63
C LYS A 76 31.13 -18.84 -15.81
N LYS A 77 30.60 -18.65 -17.02
CA LYS A 77 29.67 -17.57 -17.34
C LYS A 77 28.29 -17.82 -16.74
N ILE A 78 27.81 -19.08 -16.76
CA ILE A 78 26.59 -19.50 -16.06
C ILE A 78 26.66 -19.15 -14.57
N VAL A 79 27.78 -19.48 -13.91
CA VAL A 79 28.01 -19.16 -12.49
C VAL A 79 27.95 -17.66 -12.25
N THR A 80 28.63 -16.87 -13.08
CA THR A 80 28.66 -15.41 -12.94
C THR A 80 27.28 -14.79 -13.09
N LEU A 81 26.51 -15.18 -14.11
CA LEU A 81 25.15 -14.68 -14.32
C LEU A 81 24.22 -15.09 -13.17
N SER A 82 24.34 -16.32 -12.69
CA SER A 82 23.55 -16.82 -11.56
C SER A 82 23.86 -16.07 -10.26
N ASP A 83 25.13 -15.74 -10.00
CA ASP A 83 25.52 -14.95 -8.84
C ASP A 83 25.01 -13.50 -8.92
N GLN A 84 25.01 -12.91 -10.12
CA GLN A 84 24.37 -11.61 -10.35
C GLN A 84 22.86 -11.66 -10.12
N ALA A 85 22.21 -12.74 -10.53
CA ALA A 85 20.77 -12.94 -10.34
C ALA A 85 20.42 -13.17 -8.85
N LEU A 86 21.25 -13.91 -8.11
CA LEU A 86 21.13 -14.06 -6.66
C LEU A 86 21.28 -12.72 -5.92
N SER A 87 22.25 -11.90 -6.34
CA SER A 87 22.42 -10.54 -5.82
C SER A 87 21.18 -9.67 -6.10
N ASN A 88 20.65 -9.74 -7.32
CA ASN A 88 19.40 -9.07 -7.69
C ASN A 88 18.22 -9.53 -6.80
N ALA A 89 18.02 -10.83 -6.62
CA ALA A 89 16.96 -11.38 -5.79
C ALA A 89 17.05 -10.88 -4.33
N ASN A 90 18.26 -10.81 -3.77
CA ASN A 90 18.49 -10.22 -2.44
C ASN A 90 18.12 -8.73 -2.39
N GLN A 91 18.44 -7.96 -3.44
CA GLN A 91 18.01 -6.56 -3.55
C GLN A 91 16.49 -6.47 -3.61
N ARG A 92 15.82 -7.27 -4.45
CA ARG A 92 14.35 -7.32 -4.53
C ARG A 92 13.73 -7.60 -3.18
N LYS A 93 14.26 -8.57 -2.41
CA LYS A 93 13.76 -8.88 -1.06
C LYS A 93 13.87 -7.69 -0.10
N LYS A 94 14.98 -6.94 -0.15
CA LYS A 94 15.17 -5.73 0.68
C LYS A 94 14.16 -4.64 0.32
N HIS A 95 13.98 -4.37 -0.97
CA HIS A 95 13.03 -3.36 -1.45
C HIS A 95 11.57 -3.75 -1.18
N LEU A 96 11.21 -5.03 -1.36
CA LEU A 96 9.90 -5.56 -1.01
C LEU A 96 9.60 -5.44 0.49
N LYS A 97 10.60 -5.60 1.36
CA LYS A 97 10.42 -5.39 2.80
C LYS A 97 10.19 -3.92 3.15
N ALA A 98 10.94 -3.01 2.55
CA ALA A 98 10.75 -1.57 2.75
C ALA A 98 9.37 -1.10 2.25
N GLU A 99 8.91 -1.66 1.13
CA GLU A 99 7.56 -1.47 0.62
C GLU A 99 6.50 -1.96 1.62
N LYS A 100 6.68 -3.17 2.17
CA LYS A 100 5.76 -3.73 3.17
C LYS A 100 5.63 -2.86 4.41
N ASP A 101 6.76 -2.34 4.90
CA ASP A 101 6.80 -1.46 6.07
C ASP A 101 6.00 -0.17 5.83
N SER A 102 6.09 0.40 4.62
CA SER A 102 5.30 1.56 4.21
C SER A 102 3.79 1.28 4.18
N ILE A 103 3.36 0.12 3.67
CA ILE A 103 1.94 -0.27 3.70
C ILE A 103 1.46 -0.53 5.13
N ASP A 104 2.29 -1.13 5.98
CA ASP A 104 1.94 -1.34 7.40
C ASP A 104 1.80 -0.02 8.17
N ASP A 105 2.64 0.97 7.88
CA ASP A 105 2.51 2.31 8.47
C ASP A 105 1.29 3.05 7.95
N SER A 106 0.95 2.90 6.65
CA SER A 106 -0.31 3.39 6.09
C SER A 106 -1.53 2.79 6.79
N LYS A 107 -1.52 1.47 7.00
CA LYS A 107 -2.58 0.75 7.71
C LYS A 107 -2.77 1.29 9.13
N LYS A 108 -1.69 1.49 9.88
CA LYS A 108 -1.75 2.09 11.23
C LYS A 108 -2.31 3.52 11.19
N ALA A 109 -1.87 4.35 10.24
CA ALA A 109 -2.39 5.72 10.09
C ALA A 109 -3.90 5.72 9.77
N PHE A 110 -4.35 4.73 8.98
CA PHE A 110 -5.74 4.59 8.55
C PHE A 110 -6.70 4.12 9.65
N GLU A 111 -6.24 3.50 10.75
CA GLU A 111 -7.11 3.08 11.86
C GLU A 111 -7.94 4.25 12.42
N SER A 112 -7.37 5.46 12.41
CA SER A 112 -8.09 6.68 12.81
C SER A 112 -9.26 7.03 11.88
N ALA A 113 -9.15 6.74 10.57
CA ALA A 113 -10.22 6.92 9.60
C ALA A 113 -11.41 6.01 9.93
N LYS A 114 -11.15 4.76 10.33
CA LYS A 114 -12.19 3.81 10.73
C LYS A 114 -13.00 4.33 11.91
N LYS A 115 -12.33 4.77 12.98
CA LYS A 115 -13.00 5.35 14.15
C LYS A 115 -13.82 6.58 13.77
N THR A 116 -13.21 7.53 13.06
CA THR A 116 -13.85 8.80 12.69
C THR A 116 -15.06 8.60 11.78
N SER A 117 -15.01 7.62 10.86
CA SER A 117 -16.14 7.29 9.98
C SER A 117 -17.42 6.93 10.76
N GLN A 118 -17.29 6.37 11.96
CA GLN A 118 -18.41 5.98 12.81
C GLN A 118 -19.03 7.17 13.56
N GLU A 119 -18.28 8.27 13.74
CA GLU A 119 -18.69 9.48 14.45
C GLU A 119 -19.49 10.45 13.56
N ILE A 120 -19.52 10.23 12.25
CA ILE A 120 -20.30 11.01 11.28
C ILE A 120 -21.80 10.89 11.60
N LYS A 121 -22.48 12.04 11.70
CA LYS A 121 -23.91 12.11 12.06
C LYS A 121 -24.85 11.90 10.87
N ASP A 122 -24.48 12.46 9.71
CA ASP A 122 -25.28 12.27 8.49
C ASP A 122 -25.22 10.79 8.06
N LYS A 123 -26.38 10.14 7.98
CA LYS A 123 -26.48 8.71 7.71
C LYS A 123 -25.92 8.33 6.34
N LYS A 124 -26.17 9.16 5.32
CA LYS A 124 -25.75 8.90 3.94
C LYS A 124 -24.24 9.06 3.80
N VAL A 125 -23.67 10.10 4.42
CA VAL A 125 -22.22 10.32 4.45
C VAL A 125 -21.52 9.23 5.25
N LYS A 126 -22.08 8.82 6.39
CA LYS A 126 -21.56 7.72 7.21
C LYS A 126 -21.53 6.39 6.45
N GLU A 127 -22.57 6.07 5.70
CA GLU A 127 -22.64 4.86 4.88
C GLU A 127 -21.54 4.84 3.79
N LYS A 128 -21.41 5.94 3.04
CA LYS A 128 -20.34 6.11 2.04
C LYS A 128 -18.94 5.99 2.68
N ALA A 129 -18.72 6.66 3.81
CA ALA A 129 -17.46 6.60 4.55
C ALA A 129 -17.13 5.16 5.00
N GLY A 130 -18.12 4.44 5.53
CA GLY A 130 -17.99 3.04 5.92
C GLY A 130 -17.64 2.14 4.73
N HIS A 131 -18.25 2.37 3.57
CA HIS A 131 -17.92 1.65 2.34
C HIS A 131 -16.48 1.90 1.88
N ALA A 132 -16.03 3.16 1.87
CA ALA A 132 -14.65 3.51 1.55
C ALA A 132 -13.64 2.86 2.51
N VAL A 133 -13.93 2.88 3.83
CA VAL A 133 -13.10 2.20 4.85
C VAL A 133 -13.02 0.70 4.57
N ALA A 134 -14.14 0.04 4.29
CA ALA A 134 -14.16 -1.40 4.00
C ALA A 134 -13.36 -1.76 2.74
N LEU A 135 -13.38 -0.92 1.70
CA LEU A 135 -12.56 -1.13 0.50
C LEU A 135 -11.07 -0.97 0.80
N MET A 136 -10.67 0.00 1.62
CA MET A 136 -9.27 0.15 2.02
C MET A 136 -8.79 -1.04 2.87
N GLU A 137 -9.62 -1.57 3.76
CA GLU A 137 -9.30 -2.78 4.52
C GLU A 137 -9.09 -4.00 3.60
N LYS A 138 -9.96 -4.18 2.59
CA LYS A 138 -9.78 -5.21 1.55
C LYS A 138 -8.50 -5.00 0.74
N ARG A 139 -8.18 -3.74 0.39
CA ARG A 139 -6.92 -3.39 -0.27
C ARG A 139 -5.72 -3.82 0.57
N TYR A 140 -5.67 -3.50 1.86
CA TYR A 140 -4.58 -3.95 2.74
C TYR A 140 -4.48 -5.48 2.83
N ALA A 141 -5.61 -6.17 2.97
CA ALA A 141 -5.63 -7.63 3.02
C ALA A 141 -5.10 -8.26 1.72
N SER A 142 -5.52 -7.74 0.55
CA SER A 142 -5.01 -8.20 -0.74
C SER A 142 -3.51 -7.94 -0.90
N TYR A 143 -3.01 -6.79 -0.39
CA TYR A 143 -1.58 -6.51 -0.38
C TYR A 143 -0.78 -7.49 0.51
N ASP A 144 -1.28 -7.82 1.70
CA ASP A 144 -0.63 -8.80 2.58
C ASP A 144 -0.49 -10.17 1.90
N LEU A 145 -1.46 -10.56 1.08
CA LEU A 145 -1.38 -11.78 0.26
C LEU A 145 -0.39 -11.62 -0.90
N LEU A 146 -0.43 -10.50 -1.63
CA LEU A 146 0.52 -10.17 -2.70
C LEU A 146 1.97 -10.23 -2.21
N TYR A 147 2.27 -9.56 -1.09
CA TYR A 147 3.59 -9.57 -0.45
C TYR A 147 4.08 -11.00 -0.20
N LYS A 148 3.26 -11.85 0.41
CA LYS A 148 3.62 -13.25 0.71
C LYS A 148 3.89 -14.06 -0.55
N LYS A 149 3.09 -13.86 -1.61
CA LYS A 149 3.30 -14.55 -2.90
C LYS A 149 4.59 -14.07 -3.56
N TYR A 150 4.85 -12.77 -3.54
CA TYR A 150 6.03 -12.21 -4.17
C TYR A 150 7.32 -12.58 -3.42
N GLU A 151 7.32 -12.55 -2.09
CA GLU A 151 8.45 -13.04 -1.29
C GLU A 151 8.75 -14.53 -1.59
N LYS A 152 7.70 -15.34 -1.74
CA LYS A 152 7.88 -16.75 -2.12
C LYS A 152 8.43 -16.90 -3.54
N ALA A 153 8.01 -16.07 -4.48
CA ALA A 153 8.57 -16.05 -5.83
C ALA A 153 10.05 -15.71 -5.84
N ILE A 154 10.46 -14.64 -5.15
CA ILE A 154 11.88 -14.28 -5.00
C ILE A 154 12.69 -15.43 -4.40
N SER A 155 12.14 -16.14 -3.41
CA SER A 155 12.81 -17.30 -2.80
C SER A 155 12.97 -18.46 -3.78
N LEU A 156 11.97 -18.73 -4.62
CA LEU A 156 12.03 -19.77 -5.65
C LEU A 156 12.99 -19.39 -6.80
N ASP A 157 13.09 -18.12 -7.15
CA ASP A 157 14.12 -17.61 -8.08
C ASP A 157 15.52 -17.87 -7.51
N GLN A 158 15.73 -17.59 -6.22
CA GLN A 158 17.03 -17.89 -5.59
C GLN A 158 17.37 -19.38 -5.65
N ASP A 159 16.39 -20.26 -5.43
CA ASP A 159 16.59 -21.69 -5.53
C ASP A 159 16.88 -22.13 -6.97
N LEU A 160 16.21 -21.53 -7.96
CA LEU A 160 16.50 -21.74 -9.38
C LEU A 160 17.95 -21.36 -9.73
N TYR A 161 18.41 -20.18 -9.32
CA TYR A 161 19.78 -19.75 -9.63
C TYR A 161 20.87 -20.53 -8.89
N LYS A 162 20.57 -21.07 -7.69
CA LYS A 162 21.47 -22.03 -7.03
C LYS A 162 21.51 -23.36 -7.79
N LEU A 163 20.34 -23.84 -8.24
CA LEU A 163 20.19 -25.09 -8.96
C LEU A 163 20.91 -25.05 -10.32
N ILE A 164 20.80 -23.94 -11.06
CA ILE A 164 21.50 -23.72 -12.35
C ILE A 164 23.03 -23.82 -12.22
N LYS A 165 23.58 -23.55 -11.04
CA LYS A 165 25.02 -23.67 -10.77
C LYS A 165 25.45 -25.11 -10.46
N ASP A 166 24.54 -26.03 -10.24
CA ASP A 166 24.87 -27.42 -9.93
C ASP A 166 25.33 -28.14 -11.21
N LYS A 167 26.57 -28.65 -11.21
CA LYS A 167 27.11 -29.45 -12.31
C LYS A 167 26.38 -30.77 -12.52
N LYS A 168 25.61 -31.23 -11.54
CA LYS A 168 24.79 -32.44 -11.60
C LYS A 168 23.33 -32.17 -11.96
N LEU A 169 23.01 -30.91 -12.29
CA LEU A 169 21.67 -30.52 -12.68
C LEU A 169 21.15 -31.41 -13.82
N THR A 170 20.00 -32.03 -13.59
CA THR A 170 19.26 -32.73 -14.63
C THR A 170 18.18 -31.82 -15.23
N LEU A 171 17.80 -32.09 -16.48
CA LEU A 171 16.71 -31.36 -17.13
C LEU A 171 15.41 -31.45 -16.32
N SER A 172 15.08 -32.63 -15.79
CA SER A 172 13.86 -32.83 -14.99
C SER A 172 13.83 -31.97 -13.72
N GLN A 173 14.95 -31.84 -13.00
CA GLN A 173 15.04 -30.95 -11.84
C GLN A 173 14.87 -29.47 -12.22
N LEU A 174 15.45 -29.07 -13.36
CA LEU A 174 15.31 -27.71 -13.88
C LEU A 174 13.86 -27.39 -14.24
N GLU A 175 13.20 -28.29 -14.99
CA GLU A 175 11.79 -28.16 -15.38
C GLU A 175 10.86 -28.10 -14.15
N GLU A 176 11.08 -28.95 -13.15
CA GLU A 176 10.31 -28.92 -11.91
C GLU A 176 10.44 -27.57 -11.19
N GLN A 177 11.67 -27.03 -11.09
CA GLN A 177 11.90 -25.75 -10.45
C GLN A 177 11.29 -24.58 -11.24
N ILE A 178 11.40 -24.58 -12.56
CA ILE A 178 10.74 -23.58 -13.43
C ILE A 178 9.22 -23.65 -13.26
N GLY A 179 8.64 -24.86 -13.19
CA GLY A 179 7.22 -25.05 -12.93
C GLY A 179 6.77 -24.42 -11.61
N LYS A 180 7.56 -24.58 -10.54
CA LYS A 180 7.30 -23.93 -9.24
C LYS A 180 7.35 -22.40 -9.33
N VAL A 181 8.35 -21.85 -10.03
CA VAL A 181 8.51 -20.41 -10.27
C VAL A 181 7.31 -19.86 -11.05
N ASN A 182 6.95 -20.48 -12.17
CA ASN A 182 5.81 -20.04 -12.99
C ASN A 182 4.49 -20.06 -12.20
N SER A 183 4.22 -21.16 -11.48
CA SER A 183 2.99 -21.29 -10.69
C SER A 183 2.85 -20.24 -9.58
N VAL A 184 3.96 -19.77 -8.99
CA VAL A 184 3.89 -18.71 -7.98
C VAL A 184 3.73 -17.34 -8.63
N TYR A 185 4.35 -17.07 -9.79
CA TYR A 185 4.17 -15.79 -10.49
C TYR A 185 2.75 -15.60 -11.03
N GLU A 186 2.08 -16.66 -11.50
CA GLU A 186 0.64 -16.60 -11.81
C GLU A 186 -0.19 -16.11 -10.61
N LYS A 187 0.15 -16.58 -9.40
CA LYS A 187 -0.50 -16.17 -8.16
C LYS A 187 -0.14 -14.72 -7.79
N VAL A 188 1.10 -14.29 -8.04
CA VAL A 188 1.51 -12.88 -7.86
C VAL A 188 0.66 -11.97 -8.75
N HIS A 189 0.54 -12.28 -10.04
CA HIS A 189 -0.26 -11.47 -10.97
C HIS A 189 -1.73 -11.39 -10.54
N LYS A 190 -2.35 -12.53 -10.20
CA LYS A 190 -3.73 -12.54 -9.71
C LYS A 190 -3.92 -11.65 -8.47
N GLN A 191 -3.00 -11.70 -7.51
CA GLN A 191 -3.09 -10.88 -6.30
C GLN A 191 -2.79 -9.40 -6.56
N ALA A 192 -1.93 -9.10 -7.53
CA ALA A 192 -1.68 -7.74 -7.98
C ALA A 192 -2.93 -7.13 -8.63
N ASP A 193 -3.65 -7.89 -9.47
CA ASP A 193 -4.90 -7.44 -10.08
C ASP A 193 -5.97 -7.15 -9.04
N GLU A 194 -6.11 -8.02 -8.03
CA GLU A 194 -7.04 -7.84 -6.91
C GLU A 194 -6.71 -6.59 -6.08
N PHE A 195 -5.44 -6.39 -5.73
CA PHE A 195 -4.98 -5.17 -5.06
C PHE A 195 -5.24 -3.91 -5.88
N ASN A 196 -4.98 -3.96 -7.18
CA ASN A 196 -5.21 -2.84 -8.10
C ASN A 196 -6.71 -2.53 -8.22
N GLN A 197 -7.57 -3.55 -8.24
CA GLN A 197 -9.02 -3.37 -8.29
C GLN A 197 -9.52 -2.68 -7.02
N PHE A 198 -9.15 -3.17 -5.83
CA PHE A 198 -9.54 -2.49 -4.58
C PHE A 198 -8.96 -1.08 -4.46
N THR A 199 -7.77 -0.83 -5.01
CA THR A 199 -7.19 0.53 -5.08
C THR A 199 -8.05 1.46 -5.94
N LYS A 200 -8.50 1.00 -7.11
CA LYS A 200 -9.39 1.78 -7.99
C LYS A 200 -10.74 2.05 -7.34
N ASP A 201 -11.34 1.01 -6.75
CA ASP A 201 -12.65 1.11 -6.10
C ASP A 201 -12.59 2.05 -4.90
N TYR A 202 -11.56 1.94 -4.05
CA TYR A 202 -11.34 2.86 -2.94
C TYR A 202 -11.20 4.31 -3.41
N ASN A 203 -10.39 4.56 -4.44
CA ASN A 203 -10.19 5.92 -4.95
C ASN A 203 -11.48 6.52 -5.50
N LYS A 204 -12.28 5.71 -6.21
CA LYS A 204 -13.60 6.14 -6.71
C LYS A 204 -14.55 6.50 -5.57
N GLU A 205 -14.64 5.66 -4.53
CA GLU A 205 -15.49 5.95 -3.37
C GLU A 205 -15.00 7.16 -2.57
N LYS A 206 -13.68 7.32 -2.43
CA LYS A 206 -13.06 8.50 -1.81
C LYS A 206 -13.47 9.77 -2.55
N GLU A 207 -13.38 9.77 -3.88
CA GLU A 207 -13.85 10.90 -4.69
C GLU A 207 -15.34 11.18 -4.49
N LEU A 208 -16.21 10.16 -4.48
CA LEU A 208 -17.66 10.32 -4.29
C LEU A 208 -18.07 10.78 -2.88
N LEU A 209 -17.18 10.60 -1.90
CA LEU A 209 -17.37 11.04 -0.52
C LEU A 209 -17.07 12.53 -0.34
N PHE A 210 -16.07 13.05 -1.07
CA PHE A 210 -15.59 14.43 -0.92
C PHE A 210 -15.90 15.33 -2.13
N ARG A 211 -16.67 14.84 -3.10
CA ARG A 211 -17.22 15.63 -4.20
C ARG A 211 -18.45 16.37 -3.70
N GLU A 212 -18.41 17.70 -3.80
CA GLU A 212 -19.56 18.59 -3.58
C GLU A 212 -20.70 18.30 -4.56
#